data_AF-A0A852U335-F1
#
_entry.id   AF-A0A852U335-F1
#
_cell.length_a   1.000
_cell.length_b   1.000
_cell.length_c   1.000
_cell.angle_alpha   90.00
_cell.angle_beta   90.00
_cell.angle_gamma   90.00
#
_symmetry.space_group_name_H-M   'P 1'
#
loop_
_entity.id
_entity.type
_entity.pdbx_description
1 polymer ?
#
loop_
_entity_poly.entity_id
_entity_poly.type
_entity_poly.pdbx_seq_one_letter_code
_entity_poly.pdbx_strand_id
1 'polypeptide(L)'
;MEKINLERTDYPDDKVVFFAMPYETKPISDGSRQDFQELYEHVYAPAAMDLGLTPRRADLIFGTGQGVLEAAWRGVQGAGVVVVDFSTRSADVALEFGWAMCLHKRVVVLAENLEDVPTDVRGLLRPIIYSFHGMGTSKMSRELKDQLRQALSEPASAEMTLKPLEGHAEPSHAEIVAVDPECVIVRDLHNRRIAEMRKDDVDYRREIPKDMTTRFKVGRELDGTIIMESDGRCRFSQRVGQRNPWANLKAEYPQGHVFTSRVVNRTQAGAFVAVAHNVNGYLPGADLQPGTEVEVVVINVDPDRQKIQLALAQQATVSASLSSSDDYPKVGERGPGTVCRIEVSRGFVLVELDGYPGKKGLLHYSNMPPELWTAIQDGSVSLGHRLTLQVREVRPSVRNPANREFALQVVEHGEHARAAGEPGGVATRPIEKEPVT
;
A
#
# COMPACT_ATOMS: atom_id res chain seq x y z
N MET A 1 17.14 13.28 -25.72
CA MET A 1 17.33 14.11 -24.50
C MET A 1 16.98 13.19 -23.35
N GLU A 2 17.97 12.63 -22.67
CA GLU A 2 17.73 11.84 -21.46
C GLU A 2 17.04 12.73 -20.43
N LYS A 3 15.96 12.23 -19.81
CA LYS A 3 15.29 12.95 -18.72
C LYS A 3 16.27 12.96 -17.55
N ILE A 4 16.66 14.14 -17.08
CA ILE A 4 17.34 14.28 -15.79
C ILE A 4 16.28 13.99 -14.72
N ASN A 5 16.21 12.74 -14.28
CA ASN A 5 15.46 12.37 -13.10
C ASN A 5 16.31 12.78 -11.88
N LEU A 6 15.79 13.68 -11.05
CA LEU A 6 16.33 13.95 -9.71
C LEU A 6 16.02 12.78 -8.75
N GLU A 7 16.14 11.56 -9.25
CA GLU A 7 15.94 10.32 -8.49
C GLU A 7 17.32 9.89 -7.99
N ARG A 8 17.42 9.73 -6.68
CA ARG A 8 18.66 9.29 -6.05
C ARG A 8 18.73 7.76 -6.08
N THR A 9 19.54 7.20 -6.98
CA THR A 9 19.70 5.76 -7.19
C THR A 9 20.77 5.14 -6.31
N ASP A 10 21.76 5.92 -5.89
CA ASP A 10 22.91 5.46 -5.11
C ASP A 10 22.89 5.97 -3.66
N TYR A 11 23.17 5.06 -2.73
CA TYR A 11 23.35 5.39 -1.32
C TYR A 11 24.70 6.08 -1.13
N PRO A 12 24.79 7.13 -0.30
CA PRO A 12 26.08 7.73 0.02
C PRO A 12 26.94 6.73 0.79
N ASP A 13 28.21 6.62 0.39
CA ASP A 13 29.25 5.99 1.17
C ASP A 13 30.07 7.09 1.86
N ASP A 14 30.01 7.12 3.20
CA ASP A 14 30.75 8.06 4.03
C ASP A 14 32.28 7.97 3.84
N LYS A 15 32.78 6.87 3.25
CA LYS A 15 34.19 6.73 2.89
C LYS A 15 34.54 7.32 1.54
N VAL A 16 33.58 7.80 0.75
CA VAL A 16 33.80 8.33 -0.59
C VAL A 16 33.71 9.86 -0.59
N VAL A 17 34.72 10.50 -1.18
CA VAL A 17 34.75 11.95 -1.45
C VAL A 17 34.67 12.17 -2.95
N PHE A 18 33.70 12.95 -3.41
CA PHE A 18 33.63 13.36 -4.81
C PHE A 18 34.20 14.77 -4.97
N PHE A 19 35.10 14.95 -5.94
CA PHE A 19 35.71 16.24 -6.27
C PHE A 19 35.07 16.81 -7.53
N ALA A 20 34.22 17.81 -7.34
CA ALA A 20 33.67 18.67 -8.39
C ALA A 20 34.65 19.82 -8.63
N MET A 21 35.53 19.68 -9.62
CA MET A 21 36.64 20.60 -9.84
C MET A 21 36.91 20.82 -11.34
N PRO A 22 37.57 21.92 -11.71
CA PRO A 22 37.98 22.15 -13.09
C PRO A 22 38.90 21.04 -13.60
N TYR A 23 38.78 20.71 -14.89
CA TYR A 23 39.68 19.76 -15.58
C TYR A 23 40.80 20.49 -16.30
N GLU A 24 41.92 19.79 -16.49
CA GLU A 24 43.06 20.24 -17.29
C GLU A 24 43.68 21.56 -16.78
N THR A 25 44.52 22.17 -17.61
CA THR A 25 45.10 23.47 -17.33
C THR A 25 44.12 24.59 -17.63
N LYS A 26 43.73 25.40 -16.63
CA LYS A 26 42.80 26.53 -16.79
C LYS A 26 43.47 27.87 -16.43
N PRO A 27 43.06 28.99 -17.07
CA PRO A 27 43.49 30.30 -16.64
C PRO A 27 42.90 30.62 -15.26
N ILE A 28 43.73 31.18 -14.38
CA ILE A 28 43.31 31.65 -13.04
C ILE A 28 43.30 33.18 -12.98
N SER A 29 42.88 33.71 -11.84
CA SER A 29 42.49 35.11 -11.64
C SER A 29 43.62 36.12 -11.91
N ASP A 30 44.87 35.71 -11.71
CA ASP A 30 46.06 36.53 -11.96
C ASP A 30 46.57 36.48 -13.41
N GLY A 31 45.87 35.74 -14.28
CA GLY A 31 46.21 35.56 -15.69
C GLY A 31 47.21 34.43 -15.97
N SER A 32 47.74 33.78 -14.94
CA SER A 32 48.55 32.57 -15.09
C SER A 32 47.67 31.34 -15.36
N ARG A 33 48.32 30.20 -15.62
CA ARG A 33 47.65 28.94 -15.93
C ARG A 33 47.92 27.94 -14.82
N GLN A 34 46.86 27.38 -14.26
CA GLN A 34 46.94 26.35 -13.23
C GLN A 34 46.60 24.99 -13.81
N ASP A 35 47.42 23.99 -13.52
CA ASP A 35 47.13 22.58 -13.80
C ASP A 35 46.29 21.97 -12.67
N PHE A 36 45.02 21.67 -12.97
CA PHE A 36 44.11 21.06 -12.02
C PHE A 36 44.26 19.54 -11.94
N GLN A 37 44.89 18.90 -12.93
CA GLN A 37 45.25 17.49 -12.85
C GLN A 37 46.32 17.28 -11.79
N GLU A 38 47.39 18.08 -11.85
CA GLU A 38 48.50 18.02 -10.90
C GLU A 38 48.01 18.34 -9.47
N LEU A 39 47.14 19.35 -9.34
CA LEU A 39 46.53 19.71 -8.06
C LEU A 39 45.69 18.55 -7.47
N TYR A 40 44.93 17.84 -8.32
CA TYR A 40 44.16 16.69 -7.88
C TYR A 40 45.07 15.55 -7.38
N GLU A 41 46.04 15.16 -8.20
CA GLU A 41 46.91 14.01 -7.96
C GLU A 41 47.83 14.21 -6.75
N HIS A 42 48.33 15.43 -6.54
CA HIS A 42 49.32 15.71 -5.51
C HIS A 42 48.77 16.37 -4.26
N VAL A 43 47.56 16.93 -4.31
CA VAL A 43 46.99 17.67 -3.17
C VAL A 43 45.62 17.14 -2.74
N TYR A 44 44.63 17.11 -3.63
CA TYR A 44 43.26 16.74 -3.26
C TYR A 44 43.10 15.27 -2.92
N ALA A 45 43.50 14.37 -3.84
CA ALA A 45 43.38 12.94 -3.62
C ALA A 45 44.21 12.45 -2.43
N PRO A 46 45.51 12.85 -2.27
CA PRO A 46 46.27 12.52 -1.08
C PRO A 46 45.65 13.04 0.21
N ALA A 47 45.06 14.24 0.19
CA ALA A 47 44.42 14.80 1.39
C ALA A 47 43.25 13.95 1.88
N ALA A 48 42.43 13.43 0.95
CA ALA A 48 41.34 12.51 1.27
C ALA A 48 41.86 11.13 1.69
N MET A 49 42.85 10.58 0.97
CA MET A 49 43.44 9.27 1.28
C MET A 49 44.09 9.22 2.66
N ASP A 50 44.74 10.30 3.09
CA ASP A 50 45.32 10.43 4.45
C ASP A 50 44.28 10.32 5.56
N LEU A 51 43.00 10.56 5.26
CA LEU A 51 41.87 10.38 6.17
C LEU A 51 41.21 9.00 6.04
N GLY A 52 41.74 8.11 5.20
CA GLY A 52 41.15 6.81 4.89
C GLY A 52 39.94 6.90 3.96
N LEU A 53 39.78 8.02 3.24
CA LEU A 53 38.70 8.23 2.28
C LEU A 53 39.14 7.84 0.87
N THR A 54 38.16 7.52 0.03
CA THR A 54 38.34 7.15 -1.38
C THR A 54 37.99 8.36 -2.25
N PRO A 55 38.98 9.04 -2.84
CA PRO A 55 38.73 10.17 -3.73
C PRO A 55 38.16 9.69 -5.07
N ARG A 56 37.14 10.40 -5.57
CA ARG A 56 36.54 10.18 -6.89
C ARG A 56 36.41 11.49 -7.64
N ARG A 57 36.53 11.40 -8.96
CA ARG A 57 36.31 12.49 -9.91
C ARG A 57 35.59 11.92 -11.14
N ALA A 58 34.73 12.69 -11.80
CA ALA A 58 33.80 12.15 -12.80
C ALA A 58 34.49 11.41 -13.97
N ASP A 59 35.65 11.90 -14.42
CA ASP A 59 36.45 11.32 -15.49
C ASP A 59 37.17 10.01 -15.11
N LEU A 60 37.25 9.68 -13.82
CA LEU A 60 37.82 8.43 -13.30
C LEU A 60 36.76 7.33 -13.08
N ILE A 61 35.48 7.64 -13.32
CA ILE A 61 34.38 6.68 -13.18
C ILE A 61 34.17 5.98 -14.53
N PHE A 62 34.69 4.76 -14.64
CA PHE A 62 34.64 3.96 -15.88
C PHE A 62 33.32 3.18 -16.02
N GLY A 63 32.70 3.26 -17.20
CA GLY A 63 31.55 2.44 -17.60
C GLY A 63 31.37 2.44 -19.12
N THR A 64 31.17 1.27 -19.73
CA THR A 64 31.17 1.08 -21.20
C THR A 64 29.94 1.66 -21.92
N GLY A 65 28.99 2.27 -21.20
CA GLY A 65 27.75 2.83 -21.76
C GLY A 65 27.26 4.11 -21.10
N GLN A 66 28.06 4.79 -20.28
CA GLN A 66 27.63 5.97 -19.52
C GLN A 66 28.32 7.24 -20.01
N GLY A 67 27.54 8.29 -20.24
CA GLY A 67 28.07 9.62 -20.58
C GLY A 67 28.71 10.30 -19.37
N VAL A 68 29.59 11.28 -19.61
CA VAL A 68 30.30 12.06 -18.57
C VAL A 68 29.35 12.68 -17.54
N LEU A 69 28.17 13.13 -17.99
CA LEU A 69 27.14 13.71 -17.14
C LEU A 69 26.57 12.70 -16.12
N GLU A 70 26.32 11.46 -16.56
CA GLU A 70 25.80 10.39 -15.69
C GLU A 70 26.85 9.94 -14.67
N ALA A 71 28.13 9.91 -15.07
CA ALA A 71 29.25 9.64 -14.19
C ALA A 71 29.37 10.70 -13.08
N ALA A 72 29.26 11.99 -13.44
CA ALA A 72 29.26 13.09 -12.48
C ALA A 72 28.05 13.01 -11.52
N TRP A 73 26.85 12.79 -12.06
CA TRP A 73 25.62 12.65 -11.27
C TRP A 73 25.74 11.51 -10.24
N ARG A 74 26.17 10.31 -10.67
CA ARG A 74 26.39 9.16 -9.77
C ARG A 74 27.51 9.41 -8.77
N GLY A 75 28.58 10.07 -9.19
CA GLY A 75 29.69 10.47 -8.32
C GLY A 75 29.22 11.35 -7.17
N VAL A 76 28.44 12.40 -7.47
CA VAL A 76 27.83 13.28 -6.47
C VAL A 76 26.88 12.49 -5.56
N GLN A 77 25.99 11.67 -6.12
CA GLN A 77 25.04 10.87 -5.34
C GLN A 77 25.70 9.89 -4.37
N GLY A 78 26.71 9.14 -4.83
CA GLY A 78 27.36 8.07 -4.07
C GLY A 78 28.38 8.56 -3.04
N ALA A 79 28.84 9.80 -3.10
CA ALA A 79 29.79 10.33 -2.14
C ALA A 79 29.11 10.79 -0.83
N GLY A 80 29.72 10.46 0.31
CA GLY A 80 29.28 10.97 1.62
C GLY A 80 29.67 12.42 1.88
N VAL A 81 30.63 12.96 1.12
CA VAL A 81 30.98 14.38 1.12
C VAL A 81 31.43 14.81 -0.29
N VAL A 82 31.01 16.02 -0.69
CA VAL A 82 31.37 16.61 -1.98
C VAL A 82 32.30 17.79 -1.74
N VAL A 83 33.46 17.78 -2.38
CA VAL A 83 34.40 18.89 -2.40
C VAL A 83 34.21 19.64 -3.71
N VAL A 84 33.99 20.94 -3.64
CA VAL A 84 33.72 21.79 -4.79
C VAL A 84 34.78 22.88 -4.87
N ASP A 85 35.44 22.99 -6.03
CA ASP A 85 36.49 23.99 -6.27
C ASP A 85 36.03 25.04 -7.28
N PHE A 86 35.72 26.24 -6.78
CA PHE A 86 35.32 27.39 -7.59
C PHE A 86 36.48 28.26 -8.06
N SER A 87 37.74 27.88 -7.84
CA SER A 87 38.91 28.72 -8.18
C SER A 87 38.99 29.11 -9.67
N THR A 88 38.23 28.46 -10.54
CA THR A 88 37.93 28.97 -11.87
C THR A 88 36.45 28.84 -12.19
N ARG A 89 35.94 29.72 -13.05
CA ARG A 89 34.56 29.65 -13.54
C ARG A 89 34.39 28.45 -14.46
N SER A 90 33.68 27.43 -13.99
CA SER A 90 33.34 26.24 -14.75
C SER A 90 31.83 25.96 -14.65
N ALA A 91 31.18 25.81 -15.81
CA ALA A 91 29.76 25.45 -15.87
C ALA A 91 29.50 24.05 -15.30
N ASP A 92 30.43 23.11 -15.52
CA ASP A 92 30.33 21.74 -15.06
C ASP A 92 30.38 21.68 -13.53
N VAL A 93 31.34 22.40 -12.92
CA VAL A 93 31.46 22.49 -11.46
C VAL A 93 30.23 23.14 -10.83
N ALA A 94 29.68 24.18 -11.46
CA ALA A 94 28.46 24.83 -10.99
C ALA A 94 27.25 23.88 -11.03
N LEU A 95 27.15 23.03 -12.06
CA LEU A 95 26.10 22.02 -12.17
C LEU A 95 26.22 20.96 -11.08
N GLU A 96 27.42 20.39 -10.90
CA GLU A 96 27.71 19.39 -9.86
C GLU A 96 27.47 19.92 -8.45
N PHE A 97 27.84 21.19 -8.20
CA PHE A 97 27.51 21.89 -6.96
C PHE A 97 26.00 22.04 -6.78
N GLY A 98 25.28 22.44 -7.83
CA GLY A 98 23.82 22.53 -7.79
C GLY A 98 23.17 21.20 -7.41
N TRP A 99 23.66 20.09 -7.96
CA TRP A 99 23.22 18.75 -7.59
C TRP A 99 23.55 18.39 -6.14
N ALA A 100 24.75 18.71 -5.67
CA ALA A 100 25.14 18.49 -4.29
C ALA A 100 24.21 19.24 -3.32
N MET A 101 23.87 20.49 -3.64
CA MET A 101 22.92 21.31 -2.86
C MET A 101 21.51 20.72 -2.88
N CYS A 102 21.00 20.29 -4.04
CA CYS A 102 19.69 19.65 -4.16
C CYS A 102 19.58 18.36 -3.36
N LEU A 103 20.66 17.59 -3.27
CA LEU A 103 20.74 16.36 -2.47
C LEU A 103 21.10 16.64 -1.00
N HIS A 104 21.24 17.92 -0.63
CA HIS A 104 21.69 18.40 0.67
C HIS A 104 23.02 17.79 1.13
N LYS A 105 23.92 17.46 0.21
CA LYS A 105 25.24 16.88 0.52
C LYS A 105 25.97 17.71 1.56
N ARG A 106 26.80 17.03 2.34
CA ARG A 106 27.89 17.70 3.05
C ARG A 106 28.84 18.25 1.98
N VAL A 107 28.95 19.57 1.91
CA VAL A 107 29.78 20.25 0.89
C VAL A 107 30.92 21.00 1.56
N VAL A 108 32.14 20.76 1.08
CA VAL A 108 33.31 21.59 1.40
C VAL A 108 33.66 22.41 0.16
N VAL A 109 33.73 23.72 0.30
CA VAL A 109 33.99 24.64 -0.81
C VAL A 109 35.40 25.18 -0.75
N LEU A 110 36.09 25.19 -1.89
CA LEU A 110 37.40 25.76 -2.14
C LEU A 110 37.27 26.89 -3.15
N ALA A 111 38.04 27.96 -2.98
CA ALA A 111 38.18 29.00 -3.99
C ALA A 111 39.52 29.75 -3.82
N GLU A 112 40.07 30.25 -4.92
CA GLU A 112 41.19 31.19 -4.87
C GLU A 112 40.72 32.57 -4.38
N ASN A 113 39.59 33.06 -4.92
CA ASN A 113 38.97 34.31 -4.50
C ASN A 113 37.52 34.09 -4.07
N LEU A 114 37.08 34.87 -3.09
CA LEU A 114 35.68 34.82 -2.64
C LEU A 114 34.70 35.22 -3.75
N GLU A 115 35.16 36.02 -4.72
CA GLU A 115 34.36 36.47 -5.86
C GLU A 115 33.97 35.35 -6.83
N ASP A 116 34.72 34.24 -6.83
CA ASP A 116 34.45 33.10 -7.71
C ASP A 116 33.33 32.20 -7.19
N VAL A 117 33.02 32.28 -5.89
CA VAL A 117 31.89 31.59 -5.28
C VAL A 117 30.58 32.29 -5.70
N PRO A 118 29.54 31.56 -6.17
CA PRO A 118 28.28 32.15 -6.60
C PRO A 118 27.65 33.03 -5.52
N THR A 119 27.16 34.21 -5.93
CA THR A 119 26.67 35.25 -5.01
C THR A 119 25.52 34.79 -4.13
N ASP A 120 24.63 33.94 -4.66
CA ASP A 120 23.44 33.44 -3.98
C ASP A 120 23.75 32.51 -2.80
N VAL A 121 24.95 31.92 -2.76
CA VAL A 121 25.36 30.95 -1.71
C VAL A 121 26.54 31.43 -0.85
N ARG A 122 27.16 32.56 -1.21
CA ARG A 122 28.35 33.11 -0.53
C ARG A 122 28.15 33.40 0.97
N GLY A 123 26.90 33.64 1.40
CA GLY A 123 26.55 33.83 2.82
C GLY A 123 26.09 32.55 3.55
N LEU A 124 25.91 31.45 2.82
CA LEU A 124 25.45 30.16 3.35
C LEU A 124 26.60 29.19 3.58
N LEU A 125 27.73 29.40 2.91
CA LEU A 125 28.89 28.50 2.91
C LEU A 125 30.12 29.24 3.45
N ARG A 126 31.05 28.47 4.04
CA ARG A 126 32.35 28.97 4.49
C ARG A 126 33.47 28.40 3.62
N PRO A 127 33.81 29.05 2.49
CA PRO A 127 34.83 28.54 1.59
C PRO A 127 36.22 28.61 2.22
N ILE A 128 37.05 27.61 1.90
CA ILE A 128 38.49 27.64 2.13
C ILE A 128 39.11 28.51 1.04
N ILE A 129 39.60 29.68 1.44
CA ILE A 129 40.29 30.60 0.53
C ILE A 129 41.78 30.26 0.52
N TYR A 130 42.32 29.97 -0.66
CA TYR A 130 43.72 29.57 -0.80
C TYR A 130 44.42 30.24 -1.98
N SER A 131 45.72 29.98 -2.13
CA SER A 131 46.51 30.44 -3.26
C SER A 131 47.25 29.27 -3.89
N PHE A 132 47.42 29.31 -5.20
CA PHE A 132 48.27 28.37 -5.93
C PHE A 132 49.76 28.59 -5.68
N HIS A 133 50.13 29.72 -5.07
CA HIS A 133 51.52 30.13 -4.89
C HIS A 133 52.08 29.77 -3.51
N GLY A 134 53.40 29.55 -3.46
CA GLY A 134 54.15 29.35 -2.22
C GLY A 134 53.62 28.18 -1.40
N MET A 135 53.34 28.40 -0.11
CA MET A 135 52.78 27.38 0.80
C MET A 135 51.24 27.31 0.76
N GLY A 136 50.59 28.00 -0.18
CA GLY A 136 49.14 28.11 -0.25
C GLY A 136 48.42 26.76 -0.39
N THR A 137 48.91 25.88 -1.26
CA THR A 137 48.35 24.53 -1.47
C THR A 137 48.55 23.62 -0.26
N SER A 138 49.68 23.72 0.45
CA SER A 138 49.92 22.95 1.68
C SER A 138 49.07 23.44 2.85
N LYS A 139 48.80 24.75 2.93
CA LYS A 139 47.85 25.32 3.89
C LYS A 139 46.43 24.85 3.58
N MET A 140 46.02 24.94 2.32
CA MET A 140 44.72 24.45 1.85
C MET A 140 44.54 22.96 2.13
N SER A 141 45.54 22.11 1.86
CA SER A 141 45.45 20.67 2.13
C SER A 141 45.16 20.36 3.61
N ARG A 142 45.78 21.12 4.53
CA ARG A 142 45.51 20.99 5.97
C ARG A 142 44.08 21.41 6.31
N GLU A 143 43.65 22.58 5.83
CA GLU A 143 42.30 23.08 6.08
C GLU A 143 41.22 22.19 5.46
N LEU A 144 41.48 21.63 4.27
CA LEU A 144 40.63 20.66 3.61
C LEU A 144 40.46 19.40 4.46
N LYS A 145 41.56 18.87 5.03
CA LYS A 145 41.48 17.71 5.93
C LYS A 145 40.64 17.99 7.17
N ASP A 146 40.81 19.17 7.76
CA ASP A 146 40.05 19.55 8.96
C ASP A 146 38.56 19.73 8.65
N GLN A 147 38.22 20.37 7.53
CA GLN A 147 36.84 20.50 7.08
C GLN A 147 36.21 19.16 6.66
N LEU A 148 36.95 18.26 6.03
CA LEU A 148 36.46 16.91 5.71
C LEU A 148 36.15 16.12 6.98
N ARG A 149 37.02 16.17 8.00
CA ARG A 149 36.74 15.54 9.31
C ARG A 149 35.50 16.13 9.97
N GLN A 150 35.37 17.45 9.95
CA GLN A 150 34.23 18.13 10.54
C GLN A 150 32.94 17.74 9.81
N ALA A 151 32.92 17.83 8.48
CA ALA A 151 31.77 17.45 7.65
C ALA A 151 31.34 16.00 7.94
N LEU A 152 32.27 15.05 7.98
CA LEU A 152 31.98 13.64 8.28
C LEU A 152 31.54 13.38 9.73
N SER A 153 31.84 14.29 10.66
CA SER A 153 31.36 14.20 12.04
C SER A 153 29.91 14.67 12.20
N GLU A 154 29.38 15.41 11.22
CA GLU A 154 27.99 15.85 11.22
C GLU A 154 27.05 14.69 10.86
N PRO A 155 25.97 14.47 11.63
CA PRO A 155 25.03 13.38 11.35
C PRO A 155 24.44 13.52 9.94
N ALA A 156 24.28 12.37 9.25
CA ALA A 156 23.74 12.30 7.88
C ALA A 156 22.31 12.86 7.73
N SER A 157 21.67 13.28 8.84
CA SER A 157 20.38 13.95 8.87
C SER A 157 20.36 15.34 8.21
N ALA A 158 21.53 15.96 7.99
CA ALA A 158 21.64 17.21 7.23
C ALA A 158 21.60 16.97 5.72
N GLU A 159 22.04 15.79 5.27
CA GLU A 159 21.78 15.30 3.93
C GLU A 159 20.30 14.99 3.79
N MET A 160 19.76 15.00 2.56
CA MET A 160 18.48 14.38 2.32
C MET A 160 18.68 12.93 2.73
N THR A 161 18.33 12.63 3.99
CA THR A 161 18.14 11.28 4.45
C THR A 161 17.20 10.74 3.41
N LEU A 162 17.61 9.65 2.75
CA LEU A 162 16.69 8.88 1.95
C LEU A 162 15.55 8.54 2.91
N LYS A 163 14.50 9.35 2.89
CA LYS A 163 13.17 8.83 3.05
C LYS A 163 13.09 7.93 1.84
N PRO A 164 13.09 6.60 2.01
CA PRO A 164 12.71 5.76 0.90
C PRO A 164 11.45 6.41 0.35
N LEU A 165 11.42 6.72 -0.94
CA LEU A 165 10.13 6.91 -1.58
C LEU A 165 9.32 5.70 -1.12
N GLU A 166 8.24 5.92 -0.37
CA GLU A 166 7.35 4.81 -0.02
C GLU A 166 7.04 4.11 -1.35
N GLY A 167 7.57 2.89 -1.52
CA GLY A 167 7.44 2.14 -2.76
C GLY A 167 8.55 2.28 -3.82
N HIS A 168 9.80 2.64 -3.49
CA HIS A 168 10.91 2.50 -4.45
C HIS A 168 11.08 1.02 -4.79
N ALA A 169 10.72 0.66 -6.03
CA ALA A 169 10.63 -0.71 -6.49
C ALA A 169 11.58 -0.89 -7.69
N GLU A 170 12.67 -1.64 -7.50
CA GLU A 170 13.71 -1.86 -8.51
C GLU A 170 13.61 -3.29 -9.08
N PRO A 171 13.57 -3.49 -10.42
CA PRO A 171 13.67 -4.82 -11.01
C PRO A 171 14.94 -5.52 -10.53
N SER A 172 14.81 -6.78 -10.14
CA SER A 172 15.87 -7.54 -9.47
C SER A 172 15.88 -8.99 -9.96
N HIS A 173 17.10 -9.48 -10.21
CA HIS A 173 17.40 -10.88 -10.39
C HIS A 173 18.03 -11.39 -9.09
N ALA A 174 17.36 -12.31 -8.40
CA ALA A 174 17.73 -12.71 -7.04
C ALA A 174 17.82 -14.24 -6.89
N GLU A 175 18.71 -14.70 -6.03
CA GLU A 175 18.85 -16.11 -5.66
C GLU A 175 18.11 -16.40 -4.35
N ILE A 176 17.36 -17.50 -4.29
CA ILE A 176 16.71 -17.96 -3.07
C ILE A 176 17.75 -18.50 -2.09
N VAL A 177 17.91 -17.83 -0.95
CA VAL A 177 18.86 -18.22 0.09
C VAL A 177 18.21 -19.00 1.23
N ALA A 178 16.93 -18.77 1.48
CA ALA A 178 16.16 -19.54 2.47
C ALA A 178 14.67 -19.59 2.08
N VAL A 179 13.99 -20.65 2.52
CA VAL A 179 12.54 -20.82 2.33
C VAL A 179 11.96 -21.39 3.62
N ASP A 180 10.91 -20.76 4.11
CA ASP A 180 10.05 -21.26 5.18
C ASP A 180 8.58 -21.27 4.71
N PRO A 181 7.62 -21.81 5.47
CA PRO A 181 6.23 -21.89 5.03
C PRO A 181 5.54 -20.54 4.80
N GLU A 182 6.00 -19.45 5.42
CA GLU A 182 5.37 -18.13 5.38
C GLU A 182 6.07 -17.15 4.43
N CYS A 183 7.39 -17.28 4.25
CA CYS A 183 8.15 -16.43 3.33
C CYS A 183 9.35 -17.13 2.67
N VAL A 184 9.89 -16.43 1.67
CA VAL A 184 11.11 -16.80 0.93
C VAL A 184 12.09 -15.66 1.10
N ILE A 185 13.32 -15.97 1.52
CA ILE A 185 14.39 -14.99 1.58
C ILE A 185 15.22 -15.11 0.30
N VAL A 186 15.38 -13.99 -0.38
CA VAL A 186 16.18 -13.88 -1.59
C VAL A 186 17.37 -12.94 -1.38
N ARG A 187 18.43 -13.16 -2.14
CA ARG A 187 19.58 -12.28 -2.22
C ARG A 187 19.71 -11.78 -3.65
N ASP A 188 19.68 -10.48 -3.82
CA ASP A 188 19.92 -9.83 -5.11
C ASP A 188 21.31 -10.19 -5.65
N LEU A 189 21.40 -10.55 -6.92
CA LEU A 189 22.66 -10.95 -7.55
C LEU A 189 23.57 -9.76 -7.88
N HIS A 190 23.02 -8.55 -7.99
CA HIS A 190 23.74 -7.35 -8.41
C HIS A 190 24.32 -6.57 -7.21
N ASN A 191 23.47 -6.19 -6.26
CA ASN A 191 23.82 -5.37 -5.10
C ASN A 191 23.89 -6.17 -3.78
N ARG A 192 23.67 -7.49 -3.83
CA ARG A 192 23.79 -8.42 -2.69
C ARG A 192 22.82 -8.14 -1.54
N ARG A 193 21.80 -7.30 -1.74
CA ARG A 193 20.76 -7.03 -0.73
C ARG A 193 19.96 -8.30 -0.43
N ILE A 194 19.54 -8.43 0.82
CA ILE A 194 18.64 -9.50 1.24
C ILE A 194 17.22 -8.93 1.31
N ALA A 195 16.26 -9.63 0.72
CA ALA A 195 14.86 -9.23 0.73
C ALA A 195 13.95 -10.40 1.08
N GLU A 196 12.83 -10.10 1.76
CA GLU A 196 11.79 -11.06 2.12
C GLU A 196 10.65 -11.03 1.08
N MET A 197 10.28 -12.16 0.51
CA MET A 197 9.08 -12.33 -0.31
C MET A 197 8.02 -13.08 0.48
N ARG A 198 6.87 -12.45 0.73
CA ARG A 198 5.73 -13.10 1.38
C ARG A 198 4.77 -13.67 0.35
N LYS A 199 3.85 -14.50 0.84
CA LYS A 199 2.72 -15.08 0.09
C LYS A 199 2.02 -14.08 -0.84
N ASP A 200 1.70 -12.89 -0.33
CA ASP A 200 0.98 -11.86 -1.08
C ASP A 200 1.82 -11.21 -2.20
N ASP A 201 3.13 -11.46 -2.26
CA ASP A 201 4.06 -10.87 -3.21
C ASP A 201 4.42 -11.81 -4.39
N VAL A 202 3.88 -13.04 -4.41
CA VAL A 202 4.20 -14.07 -5.41
C VAL A 202 3.42 -13.92 -6.71
N ASP A 203 2.09 -13.80 -6.64
CA ASP A 203 1.20 -13.79 -7.81
C ASP A 203 -0.13 -13.13 -7.43
N TYR A 204 -0.86 -12.59 -8.41
CA TYR A 204 -2.25 -12.14 -8.25
C TYR A 204 -3.25 -13.32 -8.24
N ARG A 205 -2.80 -14.53 -8.60
CA ARG A 205 -3.59 -15.76 -8.48
C ARG A 205 -3.83 -16.12 -7.02
N ARG A 206 -5.07 -16.50 -6.70
CA ARG A 206 -5.47 -17.01 -5.37
C ARG A 206 -4.86 -18.37 -5.00
N GLU A 207 -4.12 -19.00 -5.92
CA GLU A 207 -3.28 -20.18 -5.65
C GLU A 207 -1.92 -19.78 -5.05
N ILE A 208 -1.96 -18.88 -4.06
CA ILE A 208 -0.80 -18.62 -3.24
C ILE A 208 -0.52 -19.92 -2.47
N PRO A 209 0.68 -20.51 -2.57
CA PRO A 209 1.00 -21.71 -1.81
C PRO A 209 0.70 -21.47 -0.33
N LYS A 210 -0.13 -22.32 0.28
CA LYS A 210 -0.33 -22.28 1.74
C LYS A 210 1.00 -22.44 2.49
N ASP A 211 1.94 -23.14 1.86
CA ASP A 211 3.30 -23.37 2.30
C ASP A 211 4.24 -23.03 1.14
N MET A 212 5.08 -22.01 1.33
CA MET A 212 5.99 -21.54 0.27
C MET A 212 7.06 -22.60 -0.08
N THR A 213 7.36 -23.55 0.81
CA THR A 213 8.35 -24.62 0.59
C THR A 213 7.94 -25.61 -0.51
N THR A 214 6.65 -25.67 -0.87
CA THR A 214 6.17 -26.55 -1.94
C THR A 214 6.51 -26.01 -3.33
N ARG A 215 6.64 -24.68 -3.47
CA ARG A 215 6.85 -23.98 -4.75
C ARG A 215 8.29 -23.49 -4.92
N PHE A 216 8.96 -23.12 -3.84
CA PHE A 216 10.28 -22.51 -3.86
C PHE A 216 11.35 -23.43 -3.24
N LYS A 217 12.56 -23.41 -3.79
CA LYS A 217 13.71 -24.21 -3.31
C LYS A 217 14.97 -23.35 -3.26
N VAL A 218 15.76 -23.53 -2.21
CA VAL A 218 17.05 -22.84 -2.02
C VAL A 218 17.99 -23.08 -3.20
N GLY A 219 18.73 -22.05 -3.60
CA GLY A 219 19.68 -22.06 -4.73
C GLY A 219 19.03 -21.87 -6.10
N ARG A 220 17.73 -21.58 -6.17
CA ARG A 220 17.06 -21.20 -7.43
C ARG A 220 17.07 -19.69 -7.60
N GLU A 221 17.16 -19.24 -8.85
CA GLU A 221 17.04 -17.83 -9.21
C GLU A 221 15.58 -17.47 -9.46
N LEU A 222 15.23 -16.22 -9.16
CA LEU A 222 13.91 -15.63 -9.33
C LEU A 222 14.05 -14.21 -9.88
N ASP A 223 13.14 -13.86 -10.79
CA ASP A 223 12.98 -12.51 -11.27
C ASP A 223 11.83 -11.84 -10.52
N GLY A 224 12.02 -10.57 -10.17
CA GLY A 224 11.01 -9.80 -9.46
C GLY A 224 11.47 -8.37 -9.27
N THR A 225 11.02 -7.79 -8.17
CA THR A 225 11.29 -6.38 -7.85
C THR A 225 11.55 -6.27 -6.37
N ILE A 226 12.64 -5.61 -5.99
CA ILE A 226 12.92 -5.27 -4.60
C ILE A 226 12.24 -3.94 -4.31
N ILE A 227 11.32 -3.96 -3.35
CA ILE A 227 10.64 -2.81 -2.79
C ILE A 227 11.34 -2.48 -1.48
N MET A 228 11.78 -1.24 -1.33
CA MET A 228 12.32 -0.78 -0.06
C MET A 228 11.24 -0.13 0.79
N GLU A 229 11.07 -0.65 2.00
CA GLU A 229 10.13 -0.14 2.98
C GLU A 229 10.75 1.03 3.76
N SER A 230 9.90 1.88 4.34
CA SER A 230 10.30 3.10 5.04
C SER A 230 11.18 2.87 6.28
N ASP A 231 11.19 1.65 6.82
CA ASP A 231 12.03 1.23 7.95
C ASP A 231 13.36 0.58 7.54
N GLY A 232 13.70 0.62 6.24
CA GLY A 232 14.93 0.06 5.69
C GLY A 232 14.88 -1.45 5.43
N ARG A 233 13.74 -2.11 5.65
CA ARG A 233 13.55 -3.50 5.21
C ARG A 233 13.37 -3.56 3.69
N CYS A 234 13.93 -4.59 3.08
CA CYS A 234 13.72 -4.90 1.67
C CYS A 234 12.69 -6.03 1.55
N ARG A 235 11.64 -5.78 0.77
CA ARG A 235 10.63 -6.76 0.37
C ARG A 235 10.85 -7.14 -1.09
N PHE A 236 10.77 -8.41 -1.44
CA PHE A 236 10.84 -8.87 -2.82
C PHE A 236 9.45 -9.23 -3.32
N SER A 237 9.09 -8.75 -4.52
CA SER A 237 7.78 -8.98 -5.11
C SER A 237 7.89 -9.35 -6.58
N GLN A 238 7.27 -10.47 -6.96
CA GLN A 238 7.12 -10.87 -8.35
C GLN A 238 5.90 -10.21 -9.01
N ARG A 239 5.10 -9.45 -8.24
CA ARG A 239 3.90 -8.74 -8.70
C ARG A 239 4.19 -7.37 -9.32
N VAL A 240 5.25 -6.69 -8.87
CA VAL A 240 5.54 -5.31 -9.31
C VAL A 240 6.01 -5.32 -10.77
N GLY A 241 5.51 -4.39 -11.56
CA GLY A 241 5.70 -4.36 -13.03
C GLY A 241 4.61 -5.10 -13.83
N GLN A 242 3.80 -5.95 -13.19
CA GLN A 242 2.60 -6.50 -13.82
C GLN A 242 1.46 -5.48 -13.72
N ARG A 243 0.74 -5.23 -14.82
CA ARG A 243 -0.49 -4.42 -14.78
C ARG A 243 -1.47 -5.08 -13.81
N ASN A 244 -1.93 -4.34 -12.79
CA ASN A 244 -2.91 -4.84 -11.84
C ASN A 244 -4.19 -5.27 -12.61
N PRO A 245 -4.49 -6.57 -12.71
CA PRO A 245 -5.60 -7.04 -13.52
C PRO A 245 -6.95 -6.60 -12.93
N TRP A 246 -7.00 -6.37 -11.61
CA TRP A 246 -8.21 -6.01 -10.87
C TRP A 246 -8.73 -4.60 -11.20
N ALA A 247 -7.86 -3.69 -11.64
CA ALA A 247 -8.26 -2.33 -11.99
C ALA A 247 -9.22 -2.31 -13.19
N ASN A 248 -9.02 -3.22 -14.15
CA ASN A 248 -9.81 -3.28 -15.39
C ASN A 248 -10.84 -4.43 -15.41
N LEU A 249 -10.66 -5.45 -14.57
CA LEU A 249 -11.53 -6.62 -14.50
C LEU A 249 -13.01 -6.26 -14.28
N LYS A 250 -13.31 -5.21 -13.49
CA LYS A 250 -14.71 -4.79 -13.26
C LYS A 250 -15.37 -4.21 -14.52
N ALA A 251 -14.59 -3.59 -15.40
CA ALA A 251 -15.07 -3.05 -16.67
C ALA A 251 -15.20 -4.14 -17.74
N GLU A 252 -14.25 -5.09 -17.78
CA GLU A 252 -14.26 -6.22 -18.72
C GLU A 252 -15.32 -7.27 -18.37
N TYR A 253 -15.52 -7.54 -17.07
CA TYR A 253 -16.44 -8.52 -16.52
C TYR A 253 -17.44 -7.85 -15.55
N PRO A 254 -18.37 -7.01 -16.04
CA PRO A 254 -19.36 -6.38 -15.19
C PRO A 254 -20.32 -7.41 -14.59
N GLN A 255 -21.01 -7.02 -13.52
CA GLN A 255 -22.05 -7.85 -12.91
C GLN A 255 -23.12 -8.21 -13.95
N GLY A 256 -23.49 -9.50 -13.99
CA GLY A 256 -24.43 -10.07 -14.96
C GLY A 256 -23.78 -10.52 -16.28
N HIS A 257 -22.48 -10.26 -16.50
CA HIS A 257 -21.79 -10.74 -17.69
C HIS A 257 -21.72 -12.28 -17.70
N VAL A 258 -22.12 -12.89 -18.82
CA VAL A 258 -22.10 -14.35 -19.01
C VAL A 258 -20.96 -14.72 -19.95
N PHE A 259 -20.16 -15.70 -19.58
CA PHE A 259 -19.04 -16.18 -20.39
C PHE A 259 -18.75 -17.67 -20.13
N THR A 260 -18.10 -18.31 -21.09
CA THR A 260 -17.65 -19.70 -20.99
C THR A 260 -16.17 -19.75 -20.68
N SER A 261 -15.78 -20.57 -19.71
CA SER A 261 -14.36 -20.74 -19.36
C SER A 261 -14.10 -22.07 -18.65
N ARG A 262 -12.82 -22.37 -18.41
CA ARG A 262 -12.34 -23.66 -17.90
C ARG A 262 -12.12 -23.63 -16.39
N VAL A 263 -12.50 -24.70 -15.71
CA VAL A 263 -12.19 -24.93 -14.30
C VAL A 263 -10.69 -25.15 -14.14
N VAL A 264 -10.04 -24.36 -13.30
CA VAL A 264 -8.60 -24.46 -13.02
C VAL A 264 -8.35 -25.37 -11.83
N ASN A 265 -9.20 -25.27 -10.80
CA ASN A 265 -9.00 -25.97 -9.54
C ASN A 265 -10.35 -26.22 -8.85
N ARG A 266 -10.39 -27.17 -7.92
CA ARG A 266 -11.57 -27.52 -7.12
C ARG A 266 -11.28 -27.52 -5.62
N THR A 267 -12.30 -27.22 -4.84
CA THR A 267 -12.28 -27.30 -3.37
C THR A 267 -13.55 -28.01 -2.89
N GLN A 268 -13.58 -28.43 -1.62
CA GLN A 268 -14.78 -29.04 -1.04
C GLN A 268 -16.02 -28.13 -1.06
N ALA A 269 -15.84 -26.82 -1.13
CA ALA A 269 -16.93 -25.85 -1.10
C ALA A 269 -17.31 -25.30 -2.49
N GLY A 270 -16.60 -25.66 -3.55
CA GLY A 270 -16.83 -25.13 -4.90
C GLY A 270 -15.62 -25.21 -5.82
N ALA A 271 -15.73 -24.61 -7.00
CA ALA A 271 -14.71 -24.64 -8.05
C ALA A 271 -14.14 -23.25 -8.36
N PHE A 272 -12.91 -23.21 -8.88
CA PHE A 272 -12.29 -22.00 -9.41
C PHE A 272 -12.27 -22.07 -10.94
N VAL A 273 -12.88 -21.08 -11.59
CA VAL A 273 -12.98 -20.98 -13.04
C VAL A 273 -12.06 -19.85 -13.51
N ALA A 274 -11.30 -20.09 -14.57
CA ALA A 274 -10.44 -19.06 -15.17
C ALA A 274 -11.30 -17.90 -15.68
N VAL A 275 -10.83 -16.66 -15.50
CA VAL A 275 -11.47 -15.48 -16.06
C VAL A 275 -10.50 -14.90 -17.10
N ALA A 276 -9.98 -13.70 -16.88
CA ALA A 276 -9.00 -13.03 -17.73
C ALA A 276 -7.76 -12.63 -16.92
N HIS A 277 -6.69 -12.28 -17.63
CA HIS A 277 -5.43 -11.79 -17.05
C HIS A 277 -4.89 -12.69 -15.93
N ASN A 278 -5.02 -14.00 -16.11
CA ASN A 278 -4.61 -15.01 -15.14
C ASN A 278 -5.32 -14.95 -13.78
N VAL A 279 -6.50 -14.33 -13.69
CA VAL A 279 -7.33 -14.29 -12.48
C VAL A 279 -8.42 -15.36 -12.53
N ASN A 280 -8.75 -15.95 -11.37
CA ASN A 280 -9.77 -16.98 -11.22
C ASN A 280 -11.00 -16.45 -10.46
N GLY A 281 -12.19 -16.81 -10.90
CA GLY A 281 -13.45 -16.58 -10.20
C GLY A 281 -13.90 -17.80 -9.43
N TYR A 282 -14.58 -17.57 -8.31
CA TYR A 282 -15.06 -18.62 -7.42
C TYR A 282 -16.51 -18.96 -7.70
N LEU A 283 -16.77 -20.24 -7.97
CA LEU A 283 -18.08 -20.82 -8.20
C LEU A 283 -18.47 -21.71 -7.00
N PRO A 284 -19.29 -21.20 -6.05
CA PRO A 284 -19.66 -21.94 -4.85
C PRO A 284 -20.58 -23.13 -5.18
N GLY A 285 -20.45 -24.22 -4.42
CA GLY A 285 -21.32 -25.39 -4.51
C GLY A 285 -21.17 -26.25 -5.77
N ALA A 286 -20.28 -25.88 -6.69
CA ALA A 286 -20.01 -26.64 -7.90
C ALA A 286 -18.91 -27.68 -7.66
N ASP A 287 -19.25 -28.96 -7.85
CA ASP A 287 -18.29 -30.07 -7.86
C ASP A 287 -17.90 -30.39 -9.31
N LEU A 288 -16.93 -29.64 -9.83
CA LEU A 288 -16.45 -29.75 -11.20
C LEU A 288 -14.97 -30.15 -11.23
N GLN A 289 -14.62 -30.98 -12.21
CA GLN A 289 -13.23 -31.42 -12.38
C GLN A 289 -12.38 -30.27 -12.96
N PRO A 290 -11.12 -30.13 -12.51
CA PRO A 290 -10.15 -29.30 -13.20
C PRO A 290 -10.09 -29.69 -14.68
N GLY A 291 -10.24 -28.69 -15.54
CA GLY A 291 -10.21 -28.84 -16.97
C GLY A 291 -11.58 -28.87 -17.66
N THR A 292 -12.69 -28.91 -16.93
CA THR A 292 -14.04 -28.83 -17.48
C THR A 292 -14.37 -27.42 -17.96
N GLU A 293 -14.97 -27.27 -19.15
CA GLU A 293 -15.54 -26.00 -19.61
C GLU A 293 -16.94 -25.80 -19.04
N VAL A 294 -17.21 -24.61 -18.53
CA VAL A 294 -18.48 -24.23 -17.93
C VAL A 294 -18.91 -22.82 -18.31
N GLU A 295 -20.21 -22.63 -18.48
CA GLU A 295 -20.82 -21.33 -18.69
C GLU A 295 -21.24 -20.72 -17.34
N VAL A 296 -20.70 -19.54 -17.06
CA VAL A 296 -20.83 -18.86 -15.77
C VAL A 296 -21.28 -17.42 -15.96
N VAL A 297 -21.97 -16.90 -14.94
CA VAL A 297 -22.32 -15.48 -14.84
C VAL A 297 -21.54 -14.82 -13.71
N VAL A 298 -21.12 -13.58 -13.93
CA VAL A 298 -20.49 -12.74 -12.90
C VAL A 298 -21.56 -12.24 -11.93
N ILE A 299 -21.48 -12.65 -10.66
CA ILE A 299 -22.37 -12.17 -9.60
C ILE A 299 -21.84 -10.89 -8.99
N ASN A 300 -20.53 -10.85 -8.70
CA ASN A 300 -19.89 -9.69 -8.12
C ASN A 300 -18.38 -9.70 -8.42
N VAL A 301 -17.82 -8.52 -8.63
CA VAL A 301 -16.38 -8.28 -8.72
C VAL A 301 -16.01 -7.28 -7.64
N ASP A 302 -15.17 -7.70 -6.71
CA ASP A 302 -14.62 -6.92 -5.61
C ASP A 302 -13.11 -6.73 -5.85
N PRO A 303 -12.69 -5.60 -6.46
CA PRO A 303 -11.29 -5.32 -6.75
C PRO A 303 -10.43 -5.18 -5.48
N ASP A 304 -11.00 -4.60 -4.41
CA ASP A 304 -10.28 -4.35 -3.16
C ASP A 304 -9.91 -5.66 -2.46
N ARG A 305 -10.84 -6.62 -2.46
CA ARG A 305 -10.63 -7.95 -1.87
C ARG A 305 -10.10 -8.98 -2.85
N GLN A 306 -9.89 -8.59 -4.11
CA GLN A 306 -9.45 -9.48 -5.19
C GLN A 306 -10.32 -10.74 -5.31
N LYS A 307 -11.64 -10.54 -5.36
CA LYS A 307 -12.63 -11.63 -5.45
C LYS A 307 -13.59 -11.42 -6.61
N ILE A 308 -13.77 -12.48 -7.39
CA ILE A 308 -14.84 -12.61 -8.38
C ILE A 308 -15.75 -13.73 -7.92
N GLN A 309 -17.03 -13.43 -7.69
CA GLN A 309 -18.06 -14.42 -7.44
C GLN A 309 -18.77 -14.76 -8.73
N LEU A 310 -18.85 -16.06 -9.02
CA LEU A 310 -19.50 -16.60 -10.20
C LEU A 310 -20.70 -17.45 -9.78
N ALA A 311 -21.66 -17.61 -10.69
CA ALA A 311 -22.72 -18.61 -10.60
C ALA A 311 -22.84 -19.35 -11.93
N LEU A 312 -23.43 -20.54 -11.93
CA LEU A 312 -23.77 -21.24 -13.18
C LEU A 312 -24.84 -20.42 -13.91
N ALA A 313 -24.65 -20.18 -15.21
CA ALA A 313 -25.58 -19.37 -16.01
C ALA A 313 -27.02 -19.90 -15.93
N GLN A 314 -27.20 -21.23 -15.95
CA GLN A 314 -28.52 -21.87 -15.80
C GLN A 314 -29.21 -21.55 -14.46
N GLN A 315 -28.47 -21.38 -13.36
CA GLN A 315 -29.04 -21.04 -12.05
C GLN A 315 -29.41 -19.55 -11.97
N ALA A 316 -28.70 -18.68 -12.67
CA ALA A 316 -28.98 -17.25 -12.71
C ALA A 316 -30.23 -16.91 -13.53
N THR A 317 -30.44 -17.59 -14.66
CA THR A 317 -31.66 -17.44 -15.48
C THR A 317 -32.93 -17.88 -14.73
N VAL A 318 -32.82 -18.91 -13.87
CA VAL A 318 -33.92 -19.37 -13.01
C VAL A 318 -34.17 -18.39 -11.84
N SER A 319 -33.14 -17.72 -11.34
CA SER A 319 -33.26 -16.74 -10.24
C SER A 319 -33.83 -15.40 -10.70
N ALA A 320 -33.50 -14.95 -11.92
CA ALA A 320 -34.00 -13.71 -12.50
C ALA A 320 -35.48 -13.80 -12.94
N SER A 321 -35.97 -15.01 -13.22
CA SER A 321 -37.38 -15.25 -13.59
C SER A 321 -38.31 -15.54 -12.40
N LEU A 322 -37.77 -15.70 -11.19
CA LEU A 322 -38.54 -16.05 -9.97
C LEU A 322 -38.57 -14.95 -8.89
N SER A 323 -38.19 -13.71 -9.21
CA SER A 323 -38.53 -12.57 -8.34
C SER A 323 -39.36 -11.57 -9.12
N SER A 324 -40.66 -11.86 -9.20
CA SER A 324 -41.61 -10.82 -9.56
C SER A 324 -41.44 -9.66 -8.59
N SER A 325 -41.50 -8.43 -9.08
CA SER A 325 -41.41 -7.21 -8.27
C SER A 325 -42.46 -7.12 -7.16
N ASP A 326 -43.43 -8.05 -7.12
CA ASP A 326 -44.55 -8.08 -6.18
C ASP A 326 -44.28 -8.93 -4.92
N ASP A 327 -43.20 -9.73 -4.86
CA ASP A 327 -42.90 -10.58 -3.69
C ASP A 327 -42.22 -9.85 -2.51
N TYR A 328 -41.96 -8.55 -2.65
CA TYR A 328 -41.35 -7.72 -1.61
C TYR A 328 -42.09 -6.39 -1.47
N PRO A 329 -42.17 -5.84 -0.24
CA PRO A 329 -42.84 -4.58 0.02
C PRO A 329 -42.15 -3.43 -0.71
N LYS A 330 -42.94 -2.43 -1.12
CA LYS A 330 -42.40 -1.22 -1.77
C LYS A 330 -41.99 -0.20 -0.71
N VAL A 331 -41.00 0.63 -1.02
CA VAL A 331 -40.61 1.74 -0.14
C VAL A 331 -41.81 2.67 0.05
N GLY A 332 -42.12 2.99 1.31
CA GLY A 332 -43.27 3.79 1.71
C GLY A 332 -44.52 2.99 2.03
N GLU A 333 -44.57 1.70 1.71
CA GLU A 333 -45.71 0.82 2.02
C GLU A 333 -45.90 0.67 3.52
N ARG A 334 -47.17 0.73 3.98
CA ARG A 334 -47.55 0.68 5.39
C ARG A 334 -48.41 -0.54 5.63
N GLY A 335 -48.12 -1.28 6.70
CA GLY A 335 -48.91 -2.45 7.06
C GLY A 335 -48.61 -2.93 8.48
N PRO A 336 -49.51 -3.75 9.04
CA PRO A 336 -49.23 -4.47 10.27
C PRO A 336 -48.14 -5.54 10.02
N GLY A 337 -47.30 -5.76 11.02
CA GLY A 337 -46.31 -6.83 11.01
C GLY A 337 -46.13 -7.47 12.38
N THR A 338 -45.75 -8.74 12.38
CA THR A 338 -45.61 -9.56 13.58
C THR A 338 -44.15 -9.71 13.99
N VAL A 339 -43.84 -9.46 15.27
CA VAL A 339 -42.49 -9.60 15.82
C VAL A 339 -42.07 -11.08 15.82
N CYS A 340 -41.07 -11.42 15.02
CA CYS A 340 -40.60 -12.79 14.82
C CYS A 340 -39.31 -13.09 15.57
N ARG A 341 -38.49 -12.07 15.87
CA ARG A 341 -37.22 -12.24 16.60
C ARG A 341 -36.79 -10.91 17.23
N ILE A 342 -36.32 -10.97 18.46
CA ILE A 342 -35.81 -9.81 19.20
C ILE A 342 -34.31 -10.02 19.45
N GLU A 343 -33.48 -9.03 19.11
CA GLU A 343 -32.03 -9.03 19.30
C GLU A 343 -31.60 -7.79 20.08
N VAL A 344 -31.86 -7.80 21.40
CA VAL A 344 -31.60 -6.63 22.27
C VAL A 344 -30.12 -6.21 22.24
N SER A 345 -29.20 -7.19 22.26
CA SER A 345 -27.75 -6.94 22.23
C SER A 345 -27.25 -6.25 20.97
N ARG A 346 -28.01 -6.34 19.86
CA ARG A 346 -27.67 -5.75 18.57
C ARG A 346 -28.58 -4.59 18.19
N GLY A 347 -29.53 -4.21 19.05
CA GLY A 347 -30.37 -3.03 18.86
C GLY A 347 -31.43 -3.18 17.76
N PHE A 348 -31.90 -4.39 17.43
CA PHE A 348 -32.94 -4.54 16.39
C PHE A 348 -33.93 -5.67 16.68
N VAL A 349 -35.07 -5.60 15.97
CA VAL A 349 -36.13 -6.60 15.97
C VAL A 349 -36.43 -6.99 14.52
N LEU A 350 -36.63 -8.28 14.26
CA LEU A 350 -37.14 -8.75 12.98
C LEU A 350 -38.65 -8.86 13.02
N VAL A 351 -39.30 -8.23 12.05
CA VAL A 351 -40.75 -8.23 11.92
C VAL A 351 -41.13 -8.77 10.54
N GLU A 352 -42.10 -9.67 10.51
CA GLU A 352 -42.71 -10.17 9.28
C GLU A 352 -43.95 -9.34 8.96
N LEU A 353 -43.96 -8.67 7.80
CA LEU A 353 -45.11 -7.86 7.37
C LEU A 353 -46.21 -8.77 6.83
N ASP A 354 -47.46 -8.44 7.17
CA ASP A 354 -48.61 -9.10 6.58
C ASP A 354 -48.61 -8.88 5.06
N GLY A 355 -48.85 -9.95 4.29
CA GLY A 355 -48.77 -9.92 2.82
C GLY A 355 -47.44 -10.40 2.24
N TYR A 356 -46.40 -10.57 3.06
CA TYR A 356 -45.07 -11.02 2.63
C TYR A 356 -44.58 -12.25 3.42
N PRO A 357 -45.21 -13.43 3.20
CA PRO A 357 -44.95 -14.62 4.00
C PRO A 357 -43.49 -15.05 3.93
N GLY A 358 -42.86 -15.23 5.09
CA GLY A 358 -41.46 -15.65 5.20
C GLY A 358 -40.43 -14.56 4.87
N LYS A 359 -40.85 -13.33 4.57
CA LYS A 359 -39.94 -12.19 4.36
C LYS A 359 -39.87 -11.34 5.62
N LYS A 360 -38.68 -11.27 6.23
CA LYS A 360 -38.46 -10.54 7.49
C LYS A 360 -37.79 -9.20 7.23
N GLY A 361 -38.41 -8.13 7.71
CA GLY A 361 -37.84 -6.80 7.72
C GLY A 361 -37.15 -6.50 9.04
N LEU A 362 -36.16 -5.62 9.00
CA LEU A 362 -35.37 -5.21 10.16
C LEU A 362 -35.90 -3.88 10.71
N LEU A 363 -36.32 -3.88 11.97
CA LEU A 363 -36.69 -2.69 12.75
C LEU A 363 -35.58 -2.37 13.74
N HIS A 364 -34.80 -1.33 13.46
CA HIS A 364 -33.71 -0.87 14.34
C HIS A 364 -34.26 0.03 15.46
N TYR A 365 -33.60 0.05 16.64
CA TYR A 365 -34.05 0.85 17.80
C TYR A 365 -34.20 2.35 17.49
N SER A 366 -33.41 2.87 16.54
CA SER A 366 -33.51 4.28 16.11
C SER A 366 -34.78 4.59 15.31
N ASN A 367 -35.50 3.56 14.84
CA ASN A 367 -36.68 3.68 13.98
C ASN A 367 -37.97 3.27 14.72
N MET A 368 -37.92 3.23 16.05
CA MET A 368 -39.07 2.97 16.92
C MET A 368 -39.14 4.05 18.01
N PRO A 369 -40.33 4.30 18.59
CA PRO A 369 -40.47 5.18 19.74
C PRO A 369 -39.62 4.66 20.93
N PRO A 370 -39.00 5.55 21.73
CA PRO A 370 -38.22 5.16 22.90
C PRO A 370 -39.00 4.27 23.86
N GLU A 371 -40.30 4.54 24.04
CA GLU A 371 -41.20 3.79 24.92
C GLU A 371 -41.34 2.33 24.45
N LEU A 372 -41.43 2.12 23.13
CA LEU A 372 -41.53 0.78 22.55
C LEU A 372 -40.21 0.01 22.70
N TRP A 373 -39.07 0.69 22.58
CA TRP A 373 -37.77 0.06 22.82
C TRP A 373 -37.61 -0.37 24.28
N THR A 374 -38.01 0.49 25.23
CA THR A 374 -38.03 0.13 26.66
C THR A 374 -38.95 -1.07 26.92
N ALA A 375 -40.13 -1.10 26.30
CA ALA A 375 -41.07 -2.22 26.40
C ALA A 375 -40.55 -3.54 25.79
N ILE A 376 -39.65 -3.47 24.81
CA ILE A 376 -38.95 -4.64 24.25
C ILE A 376 -37.85 -5.11 25.21
N GLN A 377 -37.15 -4.18 25.87
CA GLN A 377 -36.09 -4.48 26.83
C GLN A 377 -36.61 -5.08 28.15
N ASP A 378 -37.75 -4.59 28.62
CA ASP A 378 -38.39 -5.08 29.85
C ASP A 378 -39.24 -6.35 29.65
N GLY A 379 -39.42 -6.78 28.40
CA GLY A 379 -40.13 -8.00 28.03
C GLY A 379 -41.66 -7.83 27.90
N SER A 380 -42.19 -6.61 28.02
CA SER A 380 -43.62 -6.31 27.80
C SER A 380 -44.05 -6.52 26.35
N VAL A 381 -43.12 -6.42 25.40
CA VAL A 381 -43.31 -6.79 23.99
C VAL A 381 -42.57 -8.07 23.68
N SER A 382 -43.33 -9.16 23.54
CA SER A 382 -42.79 -10.48 23.23
C SER A 382 -42.93 -10.84 21.74
N LEU A 383 -42.35 -11.99 21.36
CA LEU A 383 -42.61 -12.62 20.07
C LEU A 383 -44.12 -12.74 19.82
N GLY A 384 -44.55 -12.47 18.59
CA GLY A 384 -45.96 -12.46 18.20
C GLY A 384 -46.68 -11.11 18.35
N HIS A 385 -46.05 -10.09 18.95
CA HIS A 385 -46.66 -8.76 19.05
C HIS A 385 -46.81 -8.10 17.67
N ARG A 386 -47.93 -7.40 17.45
CA ARG A 386 -48.26 -6.77 16.17
C ARG A 386 -47.96 -5.27 16.21
N LEU A 387 -47.18 -4.80 15.24
CA LEU A 387 -46.77 -3.40 15.10
C LEU A 387 -47.22 -2.84 13.76
N THR A 388 -47.62 -1.57 13.72
CA THR A 388 -47.88 -0.85 12.47
C THR A 388 -46.59 -0.22 11.96
N LEU A 389 -46.14 -0.68 10.79
CA LEU A 389 -44.81 -0.38 10.27
C LEU A 389 -44.90 0.20 8.86
N GLN A 390 -43.93 1.04 8.52
CA GLN A 390 -43.67 1.54 7.19
C GLN A 390 -42.32 1.02 6.70
N VAL A 391 -42.28 0.60 5.44
CA VAL A 391 -41.03 0.21 4.77
C VAL A 391 -40.25 1.47 4.42
N ARG A 392 -39.13 1.67 5.09
CA ARG A 392 -38.26 2.83 4.87
C ARG A 392 -37.33 2.62 3.68
N GLU A 393 -36.86 1.40 3.50
CA GLU A 393 -35.85 1.10 2.51
C GLU A 393 -35.88 -0.38 2.13
N VAL A 394 -35.59 -0.68 0.86
CA VAL A 394 -35.46 -2.03 0.32
C VAL A 394 -34.15 -2.10 -0.46
N ARG A 395 -33.27 -3.03 -0.08
CA ARG A 395 -31.96 -3.22 -0.73
C ARG A 395 -31.74 -4.70 -1.06
N PRO A 396 -30.90 -5.02 -2.06
CA PRO A 396 -30.43 -6.39 -2.26
C PRO A 396 -29.70 -6.89 -1.01
N SER A 397 -29.96 -8.13 -0.59
CA SER A 397 -29.25 -8.73 0.55
C SER A 397 -27.78 -8.92 0.21
N VAL A 398 -26.91 -8.57 1.16
CA VAL A 398 -25.45 -8.77 1.04
C VAL A 398 -25.09 -10.26 1.00
N ARG A 399 -25.92 -11.13 1.60
CA ARG A 399 -25.67 -12.58 1.65
C ARG A 399 -26.22 -13.32 0.44
N ASN A 400 -27.36 -12.88 -0.08
CA ASN A 400 -27.98 -13.45 -1.28
C ASN A 400 -28.68 -12.35 -2.09
N PRO A 401 -28.06 -11.83 -3.16
CA PRO A 401 -28.63 -10.72 -3.96
C PRO A 401 -29.99 -11.01 -4.60
N ALA A 402 -30.38 -12.29 -4.73
CA ALA A 402 -31.71 -12.68 -5.19
C ALA A 402 -32.80 -12.41 -4.14
N ASN A 403 -32.42 -12.26 -2.88
CA ASN A 403 -33.30 -11.79 -1.81
C ASN A 403 -33.12 -10.30 -1.56
N ARG A 404 -34.19 -9.65 -1.11
CA ARG A 404 -34.15 -8.26 -0.67
C ARG A 404 -34.25 -8.23 0.85
N GLU A 405 -33.45 -7.35 1.45
CA GLU A 405 -33.58 -6.94 2.85
C GLU A 405 -34.32 -5.61 2.87
N PHE A 406 -35.24 -5.44 3.82
CA PHE A 406 -35.98 -4.19 3.97
C PHE A 406 -35.96 -3.69 5.41
N ALA A 407 -35.78 -2.39 5.56
CA ALA A 407 -35.75 -1.69 6.84
C ALA A 407 -37.13 -1.11 7.15
N LEU A 408 -37.56 -1.27 8.40
CA LEU A 408 -38.86 -0.87 8.90
C LEU A 408 -38.74 0.32 9.85
N GLN A 409 -39.81 1.08 9.95
CA GLN A 409 -40.01 2.16 10.92
C GLN A 409 -41.44 2.10 11.46
N VAL A 410 -41.62 2.40 12.75
CA VAL A 410 -42.95 2.48 13.37
C VAL A 410 -43.62 3.79 12.99
N VAL A 411 -44.89 3.73 12.58
CA VAL A 411 -45.60 4.90 12.02
C VAL A 411 -46.52 5.55 13.04
N GLU A 412 -47.15 4.80 13.95
CA GLU A 412 -47.95 5.32 15.08
C GLU A 412 -48.46 4.16 15.97
N HIS A 413 -48.55 4.42 17.28
CA HIS A 413 -49.20 3.58 18.28
C HIS A 413 -50.71 3.82 18.25
N GLY A 414 -51.52 2.80 17.94
CA GLY A 414 -52.94 2.85 18.28
C GLY A 414 -53.13 2.58 19.78
N GLU A 415 -53.59 3.59 20.53
CA GLU A 415 -54.17 3.40 21.87
C GLU A 415 -55.54 2.70 21.79
N HIS A 416 -55.85 1.96 22.86
CA HIS A 416 -57.12 1.33 23.25
C HIS A 416 -57.42 -0.11 22.82
N ALA A 417 -57.08 -1.04 23.72
CA ALA A 417 -58.06 -1.98 24.24
C ALA A 417 -58.13 -1.83 25.77
N ARG A 418 -58.95 -0.89 26.27
CA ARG A 418 -59.42 -0.88 27.67
C ARG A 418 -60.83 -1.46 27.73
N ALA A 419 -60.96 -2.48 28.57
CA ALA A 419 -62.12 -2.80 29.42
C ALA A 419 -63.47 -3.18 28.77
N ALA A 420 -63.74 -4.49 28.74
CA ALA A 420 -64.94 -5.06 29.37
C ALA A 420 -64.42 -6.05 30.43
N GLY A 421 -64.92 -6.21 31.65
CA GLY A 421 -66.02 -5.63 32.41
C GLY A 421 -66.03 -6.41 33.74
N GLU A 422 -65.86 -5.69 34.84
CA GLU A 422 -66.11 -5.98 36.27
C GLU A 422 -65.67 -7.29 36.97
N PRO A 423 -65.19 -7.19 38.24
CA PRO A 423 -64.90 -8.33 39.10
C PRO A 423 -66.13 -8.74 39.93
N GLY A 424 -66.74 -9.88 39.58
CA GLY A 424 -67.70 -10.57 40.45
C GLY A 424 -66.97 -11.52 41.39
N GLY A 425 -66.90 -11.16 42.67
CA GLY A 425 -66.32 -12.00 43.71
C GLY A 425 -67.09 -13.31 43.89
N VAL A 426 -66.36 -14.41 44.06
CA VAL A 426 -66.86 -15.63 44.69
C VAL A 426 -65.86 -16.08 45.74
N ALA A 427 -66.38 -16.20 46.95
CA ALA A 427 -65.69 -16.55 48.17
C ALA A 427 -65.02 -17.93 48.10
N THR A 428 -63.76 -17.99 48.49
CA THR A 428 -63.14 -19.22 48.96
C THR A 428 -63.37 -19.34 50.47
N ARG A 429 -64.29 -20.23 50.85
CA ARG A 429 -64.36 -20.77 52.22
C ARG A 429 -63.26 -21.82 52.43
N PRO A 430 -62.78 -21.99 53.67
CA PRO A 430 -61.58 -22.74 54.00
C PRO A 430 -61.87 -24.25 54.02
N ILE A 431 -60.85 -25.06 53.70
CA ILE A 431 -60.85 -26.49 54.02
C ILE A 431 -59.82 -26.70 55.12
N GLU A 432 -60.36 -26.97 56.30
CA GLU A 432 -59.68 -27.54 57.46
C GLU A 432 -59.04 -28.88 57.09
N LYS A 433 -57.79 -29.08 57.54
CA LYS A 433 -57.30 -30.38 57.96
C LYS A 433 -56.83 -30.25 59.41
N GLU A 434 -57.69 -30.67 60.31
CA GLU A 434 -57.33 -31.22 61.63
C GLU A 434 -57.03 -32.74 61.48
N PRO A 435 -56.51 -33.45 62.50
CA PRO A 435 -55.34 -33.12 63.33
C PRO A 435 -54.45 -34.37 63.66
N VAL A 436 -53.35 -34.15 64.40
CA VAL A 436 -52.77 -35.01 65.49
C VAL A 436 -52.29 -36.43 65.09
N THR A 437 -51.04 -36.84 65.29
CA THR A 437 -50.21 -36.82 66.52
C THR A 437 -48.74 -36.49 66.27
#